data_AF-A0A3L6R366-F1
#
_entry.id   AF-A0A3L6R366-F1
#
_cell.length_a   1.000
_cell.length_b   1.000
_cell.length_c   1.000
_cell.angle_alpha   90.00
_cell.angle_beta   90.00
_cell.angle_gamma   90.00
#
_symmetry.space_group_name_H-M   'P 1'
#
loop_
_entity.id
_entity.type
_entity.pdbx_description
1 polymer ?
#
loop_
_entity_poly.entity_id
_entity_poly.type
_entity_poly.pdbx_seq_one_letter_code
_entity_poly.pdbx_strand_id
1 'polypeptide(L)'
;MGTGRVPLLLILLATALLHALLAPPAEGLVRIPLKKRPADNNGRLHAERRRGFLGSSNDAAAAAAALNMAEAEEEGDIVALKNYLNAHVYFYIYLIDHYSVVDDYCSFRAFRKSASIRYGTGAMSGYFSRDSVKIGDVVVKNQDFIEATRETSVTFMVAKFDGILGLGFKEISVGAVVPVWKGYWQFGMGDVLIGGKSTGFCASGCAAIADSGTSLLTGPTAIITQINEKIGAAGVVSQECKAVVSQYGQRIIDQLLAETHPAKICSSVGLCTFDGAHGFSGAGIRSVVDDGVGESNGLFNEAMCNACETAVVWIQNQLAQNQTQDVVLQYINQLCERLPSPMGESSVDCSRVASMPDIAFTIGGRKFALKPEQYILKVGEGHAAQCISGFTAMDIPPPRGPLWILGDIFMGAYHTVFDYGDLKVGFAEAA
;
A
#
# COMPACT_ATOMS: atom_id res chain seq x y z
N MET A 1 16.67 45.73 -51.78
CA MET A 1 17.11 44.44 -51.21
C MET A 1 16.44 44.27 -49.87
N GLY A 2 15.59 43.26 -49.73
CA GLY A 2 14.55 43.16 -48.70
C GLY A 2 15.08 42.94 -47.29
N THR A 3 14.52 43.69 -46.34
CA THR A 3 14.73 43.52 -44.90
C THR A 3 13.97 42.28 -44.42
N GLY A 4 14.69 41.16 -44.27
CA GLY A 4 14.13 39.91 -43.77
C GLY A 4 13.74 40.01 -42.30
N ARG A 5 12.43 40.13 -42.05
CA ARG A 5 11.85 39.86 -40.73
C ARG A 5 11.90 38.35 -40.50
N VAL A 6 12.91 37.87 -39.76
CA VAL A 6 12.86 36.52 -39.17
C VAL A 6 11.69 36.52 -38.17
N PRO A 7 10.69 35.63 -38.30
CA PRO A 7 9.54 35.67 -37.43
C PRO A 7 9.99 35.24 -36.02
N LEU A 8 9.61 36.05 -35.02
CA LEU A 8 9.87 35.83 -33.59
C LEU A 8 9.53 34.39 -33.13
N LEU A 9 8.60 33.74 -33.82
CA LEU A 9 8.19 32.35 -33.62
C LEU A 9 9.32 31.34 -33.87
N LEU A 10 10.18 31.56 -34.88
CA LEU A 10 11.32 30.69 -35.19
C LEU A 10 12.43 30.78 -34.14
N ILE A 11 12.61 31.97 -33.55
CA ILE A 11 13.57 32.18 -32.46
C ILE A 11 13.04 31.51 -31.18
N LEU A 12 11.74 31.65 -30.87
CA LEU A 12 11.11 31.00 -29.72
C LEU A 12 11.12 29.47 -29.82
N LEU A 13 10.85 28.92 -31.00
CA LEU A 13 10.98 27.47 -31.27
C LEU A 13 12.42 26.98 -31.17
N ALA A 14 13.40 27.74 -31.68
CA ALA A 14 14.80 27.39 -31.54
C ALA A 14 15.27 27.46 -30.09
N THR A 15 14.82 28.43 -29.29
CA THR A 15 15.12 28.49 -27.86
C THR A 15 14.44 27.38 -27.08
N ALA A 16 13.20 27.01 -27.42
CA ALA A 16 12.50 25.90 -26.77
C ALA A 16 13.16 24.54 -27.09
N LEU A 17 13.60 24.33 -28.35
CA LEU A 17 14.39 23.16 -28.72
C LEU A 17 15.75 23.13 -28.01
N LEU A 18 16.42 24.28 -27.86
CA LEU A 18 17.72 24.36 -27.19
C LEU A 18 17.60 24.04 -25.68
N HIS A 19 16.52 24.44 -25.02
CA HIS A 19 16.24 24.05 -23.63
C HIS A 19 15.80 22.57 -23.50
N ALA A 20 15.18 21.98 -24.52
CA ALA A 20 14.86 20.56 -24.54
C ALA A 20 16.09 19.65 -24.80
N LEU A 21 17.11 20.17 -25.49
CA LEU A 21 18.39 19.48 -25.77
C LEU A 21 19.41 19.61 -24.63
N LEU A 22 19.22 20.56 -23.72
CA LEU A 22 20.04 20.76 -22.52
C LEU A 22 19.25 20.32 -21.29
N ALA A 23 19.03 19.00 -21.16
CA ALA A 23 18.80 18.46 -19.83
C ALA A 23 19.98 18.89 -18.94
N PRO A 24 19.76 19.46 -17.75
CA PRO A 24 20.86 19.83 -16.87
C PRO A 24 21.73 18.59 -16.66
N PRO A 25 23.06 18.70 -16.77
CA PRO A 25 23.92 17.56 -16.55
C PRO A 25 23.65 17.04 -15.13
N ALA A 26 23.49 15.73 -15.01
CA ALA A 26 23.28 15.04 -13.74
C ALA A 26 24.60 15.01 -12.93
N GLU A 27 25.24 16.17 -12.74
CA GLU A 27 26.48 16.28 -11.98
C GLU A 27 26.21 15.85 -10.55
N GLY A 28 26.88 14.78 -10.12
CA GLY A 28 26.78 14.22 -8.77
C GLY A 28 25.73 13.12 -8.57
N LEU A 29 24.91 12.78 -9.57
CA LEU A 29 23.93 11.68 -9.45
C LEU A 29 24.41 10.39 -10.13
N VAL A 30 24.29 9.28 -9.42
CA VAL A 30 24.65 7.94 -9.93
C VAL A 30 23.39 7.28 -10.48
N ARG A 31 23.45 6.81 -11.73
CA ARG A 31 22.33 6.14 -12.39
C ARG A 31 22.44 4.64 -12.20
N ILE A 32 21.45 4.03 -11.56
CA ILE A 32 21.35 2.59 -11.36
C ILE A 32 20.25 2.06 -12.29
N PRO A 33 20.57 1.27 -13.33
CA PRO A 33 19.56 0.72 -14.20
C PRO A 33 18.72 -0.32 -13.44
N LEU A 34 17.40 -0.22 -13.59
CA LEU A 34 16.45 -1.15 -13.01
C LEU A 34 15.90 -2.09 -14.09
N LYS A 35 15.66 -3.37 -13.74
CA LYS A 35 15.02 -4.36 -14.60
C LYS A 35 13.60 -4.61 -14.12
N LYS A 36 12.61 -4.36 -14.98
CA LYS A 36 11.21 -4.70 -14.73
C LYS A 36 10.94 -6.16 -15.12
N ARG A 37 10.43 -6.97 -14.20
CA ARG A 37 9.86 -8.29 -14.49
C ARG A 37 8.39 -8.28 -14.04
N PRO A 38 7.42 -8.29 -14.97
CA PRO A 38 6.01 -8.26 -14.61
C PRO A 38 5.58 -9.52 -13.86
N ALA A 39 4.44 -9.42 -13.15
CA ALA A 39 3.75 -10.55 -12.55
C ALA A 39 3.51 -11.64 -13.60
N ASP A 40 3.74 -12.89 -13.22
CA ASP A 40 3.37 -14.05 -14.02
C ASP A 40 2.33 -14.90 -13.29
N ASN A 41 1.71 -15.83 -14.00
CA ASN A 41 0.68 -16.71 -13.46
C ASN A 41 1.17 -17.52 -12.24
N ASN A 42 2.47 -17.83 -12.15
CA ASN A 42 3.00 -18.64 -11.07
C ASN A 42 3.14 -17.80 -9.77
N GLY A 43 3.77 -16.62 -9.86
CA GLY A 43 3.82 -15.66 -8.75
C GLY A 43 2.44 -15.28 -8.24
N ARG A 44 1.48 -15.11 -9.16
CA ARG A 44 0.05 -14.87 -8.89
C ARG A 44 -0.59 -16.01 -8.10
N LEU A 45 -0.55 -17.23 -8.64
CA LEU A 45 -1.10 -18.42 -7.97
C LEU A 45 -0.46 -18.66 -6.61
N HIS A 46 0.83 -18.36 -6.43
CA HIS A 46 1.49 -18.46 -5.14
C HIS A 46 1.08 -17.34 -4.17
N ALA A 47 0.85 -16.11 -4.63
CA ALA A 47 0.28 -15.04 -3.82
C ALA A 47 -1.15 -15.35 -3.37
N GLU A 48 -2.00 -15.88 -4.27
CA GLU A 48 -3.36 -16.34 -3.97
C GLU A 48 -3.36 -17.57 -3.04
N ARG A 49 -2.54 -18.59 -3.33
CA ARG A 49 -2.47 -19.81 -2.51
C ARG A 49 -1.88 -19.54 -1.13
N ARG A 50 -0.94 -18.59 -1.00
CA ARG A 50 -0.43 -18.08 0.29
C ARG A 50 -1.54 -17.45 1.12
N ARG A 51 -2.39 -16.64 0.49
CA ARG A 51 -3.53 -16.03 1.15
C ARG A 51 -4.61 -17.07 1.47
N GLY A 52 -4.88 -18.02 0.57
CA GLY A 52 -5.79 -19.18 0.71
C GLY A 52 -5.44 -20.16 1.84
N PHE A 53 -4.15 -20.39 2.11
CA PHE A 53 -3.67 -21.31 3.16
C PHE A 53 -4.12 -20.86 4.57
N LEU A 54 -4.35 -19.56 4.77
CA LEU A 54 -4.79 -18.96 6.04
C LEU A 54 -6.26 -19.28 6.40
N GLY A 55 -7.09 -19.72 5.45
CA GLY A 55 -8.53 -19.92 5.66
C GLY A 55 -9.04 -21.35 5.57
N SER A 56 -8.19 -22.34 5.28
CA SER A 56 -8.67 -23.72 5.01
C SER A 56 -7.74 -24.85 5.47
N SER A 57 -6.75 -24.61 6.34
CA SER A 57 -5.85 -25.68 6.77
C SER A 57 -5.80 -25.81 8.29
N ASN A 58 -5.84 -27.06 8.79
CA ASN A 58 -5.43 -27.43 10.15
C ASN A 58 -3.90 -27.31 10.34
N ASP A 59 -3.22 -26.51 9.50
CA ASP A 59 -1.78 -26.34 9.53
C ASP A 59 -1.42 -25.24 10.54
N ALA A 60 -0.74 -25.65 11.61
CA ALA A 60 -0.30 -24.73 12.66
C ALA A 60 0.55 -23.56 12.12
N ALA A 61 1.26 -23.76 11.01
CA ALA A 61 2.06 -22.72 10.36
C ALA A 61 1.20 -21.63 9.70
N ALA A 62 0.03 -21.99 9.15
CA ALA A 62 -0.89 -21.04 8.53
C ALA A 62 -1.59 -20.19 9.60
N ALA A 63 -2.10 -20.82 10.66
CA ALA A 63 -2.73 -20.12 11.77
C ALA A 63 -1.75 -19.18 12.48
N ALA A 64 -0.50 -19.62 12.69
CA ALA A 64 0.54 -18.76 13.26
C ALA A 64 0.87 -17.57 12.35
N ALA A 65 0.88 -17.76 11.02
CA ALA A 65 1.11 -16.66 10.08
C ALA A 65 -0.04 -15.63 10.08
N ALA A 66 -1.29 -16.07 10.19
CA ALA A 66 -2.45 -15.17 10.28
C ALA A 66 -2.42 -14.35 11.58
N LEU A 67 -2.10 -14.99 12.71
CA LEU A 67 -1.92 -14.29 13.99
C LEU A 67 -0.81 -13.24 13.91
N ASN A 68 0.37 -13.60 13.38
CA ASN A 68 1.49 -12.66 13.27
C ASN A 68 1.17 -11.47 12.36
N MET A 69 0.34 -11.65 11.32
CA MET A 69 -0.09 -10.56 10.46
C MET A 69 -1.08 -9.63 11.18
N ALA A 70 -2.05 -10.20 11.92
CA ALA A 70 -2.97 -9.43 12.73
C ALA A 70 -2.23 -8.62 13.82
N GLU A 71 -1.25 -9.23 14.50
CA GLU A 71 -0.39 -8.54 15.47
C GLU A 71 0.40 -7.39 14.80
N ALA A 72 0.94 -7.59 13.60
CA ALA A 72 1.66 -6.56 12.86
C ALA A 72 0.74 -5.40 12.39
N GLU A 73 -0.50 -5.70 12.02
CA GLU A 73 -1.52 -4.70 11.71
C GLU A 73 -1.87 -3.86 12.95
N GLU A 74 -2.05 -4.52 14.10
CA GLU A 74 -2.32 -3.88 15.39
C GLU A 74 -1.12 -3.01 15.85
N GLU A 75 0.09 -3.53 15.73
CA GLU A 75 1.33 -2.81 16.08
C GLU A 75 1.71 -1.74 15.04
N GLY A 76 1.04 -1.70 13.88
CA GLY A 76 1.36 -0.85 12.74
C GLY A 76 2.77 -1.06 12.18
N ASP A 77 3.29 -2.28 12.22
CA ASP A 77 4.58 -2.66 11.63
C ASP A 77 4.43 -2.98 10.14
N ILE A 78 4.54 -1.93 9.32
CA ILE A 78 4.39 -2.01 7.87
C ILE A 78 5.46 -2.91 7.23
N VAL A 79 6.65 -3.04 7.83
CA VAL A 79 7.68 -3.96 7.33
C VAL A 79 7.19 -5.41 7.42
N ALA A 80 6.59 -5.75 8.55
CA ALA A 80 5.96 -7.06 8.77
C ALA A 80 4.71 -7.29 7.91
N LEU A 81 4.18 -6.27 7.22
CA LEU A 81 3.05 -6.41 6.27
C LEU A 81 3.49 -6.49 4.81
N LYS A 82 4.79 -6.36 4.50
CA LYS A 82 5.28 -6.37 3.11
C LYS A 82 5.12 -7.73 2.42
N ASN A 83 4.69 -7.68 1.16
CA ASN A 83 4.63 -8.83 0.27
C ASN A 83 5.48 -8.62 -1.00
N TYR A 84 6.70 -9.16 -1.00
CA TYR A 84 7.63 -9.05 -2.13
C TYR A 84 7.27 -9.91 -3.34
N LEU A 85 6.23 -10.76 -3.27
CA LEU A 85 5.69 -11.43 -4.48
C LEU A 85 5.12 -10.42 -5.48
N ASN A 86 4.74 -9.24 -4.99
CA ASN A 86 4.25 -8.15 -5.81
C ASN A 86 5.39 -7.23 -6.28
N ALA A 87 6.66 -7.47 -5.97
CA ALA A 87 7.74 -6.63 -6.46
C ALA A 87 7.98 -6.91 -7.95
N HIS A 88 8.10 -5.88 -8.79
CA HIS A 88 8.38 -6.04 -10.22
C HIS A 88 9.69 -5.40 -10.67
N VAL A 89 10.36 -4.65 -9.81
CA VAL A 89 11.54 -3.85 -10.17
C VAL A 89 12.75 -4.31 -9.36
N TYR A 90 13.86 -4.59 -10.05
CA TYR A 90 15.07 -5.16 -9.44
C TYR A 90 16.34 -4.51 -10.00
N PHE A 91 17.44 -4.58 -9.25
CA PHE A 91 18.76 -4.14 -9.69
C PHE A 91 19.86 -5.00 -9.10
N TYR A 92 21.06 -4.83 -9.62
CA TYR A 92 22.24 -5.59 -9.20
C TYR A 92 23.06 -4.81 -8.18
N ILE A 93 23.48 -5.51 -7.13
CA ILE A 93 24.49 -5.08 -6.16
C ILE A 93 25.59 -6.13 -6.11
N TYR A 94 26.80 -5.72 -5.74
CA TYR A 94 27.94 -6.63 -5.57
C TYR A 94 28.54 -6.46 -4.18
N LEU A 95 28.67 -7.56 -3.43
CA LEU A 95 29.52 -7.61 -2.25
C LEU A 95 30.96 -7.86 -2.72
N ILE A 96 31.89 -6.99 -2.33
CA ILE A 96 33.22 -6.95 -2.96
C ILE A 96 34.10 -8.11 -2.48
N ASP A 97 34.10 -8.47 -1.19
CA ASP A 97 35.04 -9.44 -0.62
C ASP A 97 34.37 -10.65 0.06
N HIS A 98 33.05 -10.79 -0.01
CA HIS A 98 32.25 -11.82 0.69
C HIS A 98 32.72 -13.27 0.48
N TYR A 99 33.47 -13.57 -0.59
CA TYR A 99 34.07 -14.89 -0.85
C TYR A 99 35.61 -14.93 -0.82
N SER A 100 36.29 -13.81 -0.58
CA SER A 100 37.74 -13.67 -0.66
C SER A 100 38.35 -13.42 0.72
N VAL A 101 38.55 -14.48 1.49
CA VAL A 101 39.07 -14.39 2.88
C VAL A 101 40.61 -14.39 2.95
N VAL A 102 41.30 -14.32 1.80
CA VAL A 102 42.71 -14.76 1.70
C VAL A 102 43.71 -13.60 1.57
N ASP A 103 43.27 -12.34 1.41
CA ASP A 103 44.15 -11.20 1.20
C ASP A 103 44.06 -10.17 2.35
N ASP A 104 45.20 -9.55 2.70
CA ASP A 104 45.36 -8.48 3.71
C ASP A 104 44.51 -7.21 3.42
N TYR A 105 43.84 -7.15 2.26
CA TYR A 105 42.95 -6.07 1.81
C TYR A 105 41.45 -6.42 1.91
N CYS A 106 41.09 -7.59 2.45
CA CYS A 106 39.71 -8.05 2.61
C CYS A 106 38.90 -7.09 3.50
N SER A 107 37.80 -6.54 2.96
CA SER A 107 36.89 -5.66 3.70
C SER A 107 35.75 -6.40 4.43
N PHE A 108 35.62 -7.71 4.22
CA PHE A 108 34.62 -8.55 4.87
C PHE A 108 34.91 -8.79 6.36
N ARG A 109 33.87 -8.66 7.20
CA ARG A 109 33.90 -8.95 8.64
C ARG A 109 32.59 -9.57 9.09
N ALA A 110 32.63 -10.79 9.63
CA ALA A 110 31.45 -11.43 10.22
C ALA A 110 31.32 -11.09 11.71
N PHE A 111 30.16 -10.57 12.15
CA PHE A 111 29.91 -10.30 13.57
C PHE A 111 29.18 -11.44 14.28
N ARG A 112 28.50 -12.31 13.53
CA ARG A 112 27.70 -13.45 14.05
C ARG A 112 26.65 -13.08 15.10
N LYS A 113 26.26 -11.80 15.18
CA LYS A 113 25.10 -11.35 15.97
C LYS A 113 23.84 -11.74 15.21
N SER A 114 22.93 -12.48 15.85
CA SER A 114 21.70 -12.93 15.19
C SER A 114 20.77 -11.76 14.86
N ALA A 115 20.05 -11.91 13.75
CA ALA A 115 19.02 -10.98 13.29
C ALA A 115 17.83 -11.78 12.77
N SER A 116 16.64 -11.22 12.91
CA SER A 116 15.42 -11.79 12.34
C SER A 116 14.51 -10.66 11.86
N ILE A 117 13.95 -10.80 10.65
CA ILE A 117 13.00 -9.87 10.07
C ILE A 117 11.76 -10.65 9.65
N ARG A 118 10.58 -10.14 10.03
CA ARG A 118 9.27 -10.69 9.67
C ARG A 118 8.74 -9.98 8.42
N TYR A 119 8.11 -10.74 7.52
CA TYR A 119 7.52 -10.26 6.26
C TYR A 119 6.23 -11.03 5.93
N GLY A 120 5.09 -10.43 6.24
CA GLY A 120 3.77 -11.07 6.22
C GLY A 120 3.82 -12.43 6.93
N THR A 121 3.40 -13.49 6.23
CA THR A 121 3.47 -14.89 6.67
C THR A 121 4.87 -15.52 6.70
N GLY A 122 5.95 -14.75 6.56
CA GLY A 122 7.31 -15.22 6.38
C GLY A 122 8.29 -14.63 7.37
N ALA A 123 9.41 -15.30 7.60
CA ALA A 123 10.53 -14.72 8.33
C ALA A 123 11.85 -15.07 7.63
N MET A 124 12.78 -14.12 7.70
CA MET A 124 14.18 -14.35 7.41
C MET A 124 14.95 -14.23 8.72
N SER A 125 15.85 -15.19 8.96
CA SER A 125 16.77 -15.13 10.09
C SER A 125 18.20 -15.39 9.62
N GLY A 126 19.13 -14.76 10.29
CA GLY A 126 20.49 -14.66 9.82
C GLY A 126 21.42 -14.06 10.85
N TYR A 127 22.57 -13.62 10.39
CA TYR A 127 23.56 -12.96 11.22
C TYR A 127 24.06 -11.68 10.56
N PHE A 128 24.43 -10.70 11.39
CA PHE A 128 25.08 -9.49 10.90
C PHE A 128 26.52 -9.75 10.47
N SER A 129 26.84 -9.17 9.32
CA SER A 129 28.18 -9.10 8.74
C SER A 129 28.40 -7.73 8.11
N ARG A 130 29.63 -7.42 7.74
CA ARG A 130 30.06 -6.16 7.14
C ARG A 130 30.95 -6.41 5.95
N ASP A 131 30.75 -5.64 4.90
CA ASP A 131 31.59 -5.67 3.70
C ASP A 131 31.51 -4.31 2.97
N SER A 132 32.29 -4.15 1.92
CA SER A 132 32.08 -3.09 0.93
C SER A 132 31.01 -3.54 -0.08
N VAL A 133 29.98 -2.70 -0.27
CA VAL A 133 28.87 -2.95 -1.20
C VAL A 133 29.01 -2.01 -2.39
N LYS A 134 29.08 -2.57 -3.59
CA LYS A 134 29.08 -1.80 -4.84
C LYS A 134 27.67 -1.73 -5.44
N ILE A 135 27.22 -0.52 -5.76
CA ILE A 135 25.93 -0.23 -6.40
C ILE A 135 26.18 0.71 -7.58
N GLY A 136 25.98 0.22 -8.81
CA GLY A 136 26.44 0.93 -10.01
C GLY A 136 27.94 1.19 -9.92
N ASP A 137 28.34 2.46 -10.01
CA ASP A 137 29.75 2.89 -9.90
C ASP A 137 30.16 3.34 -8.48
N VAL A 138 29.25 3.28 -7.50
CA VAL A 138 29.51 3.68 -6.12
C VAL A 138 29.91 2.48 -5.28
N VAL A 139 30.96 2.64 -4.46
CA VAL A 139 31.38 1.67 -3.45
C VAL A 139 31.09 2.23 -2.05
N VAL A 140 30.15 1.61 -1.35
CA VAL A 140 29.82 1.91 0.05
C VAL A 140 30.67 1.01 0.94
N LYS A 141 31.67 1.58 1.61
CA LYS A 141 32.56 0.84 2.51
C LYS A 141 31.91 0.60 3.87
N ASN A 142 32.30 -0.48 4.54
CA ASN A 142 31.88 -0.82 5.90
C ASN A 142 30.36 -0.92 6.08
N GLN A 143 29.63 -1.38 5.06
CA GLN A 143 28.18 -1.55 5.13
C GLN A 143 27.86 -2.82 5.92
N ASP A 144 27.08 -2.67 6.98
CA ASP A 144 26.51 -3.78 7.74
C ASP A 144 25.29 -4.35 6.99
N PHE A 145 25.18 -5.67 6.91
CA PHE A 145 24.05 -6.38 6.28
C PHE A 145 23.77 -7.70 7.01
N ILE A 146 22.64 -8.32 6.69
CA ILE A 146 22.24 -9.61 7.26
C ILE A 146 22.50 -10.71 6.23
N GLU A 147 23.30 -11.70 6.60
CA GLU A 147 23.42 -12.95 5.88
C GLU A 147 22.27 -13.87 6.29
N ALA A 148 21.31 -14.07 5.40
CA ALA A 148 20.20 -14.98 5.63
C ALA A 148 20.71 -16.43 5.70
N THR A 149 20.40 -17.13 6.79
CA THR A 149 20.71 -18.57 6.94
C THR A 149 19.46 -19.43 6.91
N ARG A 150 18.30 -18.83 7.16
CA ARG A 150 16.99 -19.46 7.05
C ARG A 150 15.96 -18.48 6.56
N GLU A 151 15.23 -18.89 5.52
CA GLU A 151 14.10 -18.18 4.95
C GLU A 151 12.90 -19.13 4.94
N THR A 152 11.89 -18.84 5.75
CA THR A 152 10.82 -19.80 6.05
C THR A 152 9.55 -19.60 5.23
N SER A 153 9.60 -18.78 4.17
CA SER A 153 8.42 -18.35 3.41
C SER A 153 8.45 -18.78 1.96
N VAL A 154 7.27 -19.15 1.43
CA VAL A 154 7.04 -19.32 -0.01
C VAL A 154 7.43 -18.07 -0.79
N THR A 155 7.32 -16.88 -0.18
CA THR A 155 7.75 -15.59 -0.75
C THR A 155 9.17 -15.64 -1.29
N PHE A 156 10.11 -16.22 -0.52
CA PHE A 156 11.51 -16.30 -0.88
C PHE A 156 11.80 -17.49 -1.80
N MET A 157 11.03 -18.58 -1.70
CA MET A 157 11.18 -19.73 -2.61
C MET A 157 10.84 -19.42 -4.07
N VAL A 158 9.88 -18.51 -4.31
CA VAL A 158 9.47 -18.10 -5.67
C VAL A 158 9.92 -16.69 -6.04
N ALA A 159 10.71 -16.05 -5.17
CA ALA A 159 11.27 -14.74 -5.41
C ALA A 159 12.15 -14.77 -6.68
N LYS A 160 12.09 -13.68 -7.45
CA LYS A 160 12.96 -13.46 -8.62
C LYS A 160 14.21 -12.65 -8.28
N PHE A 161 14.52 -12.52 -6.99
CA PHE A 161 15.59 -11.69 -6.43
C PHE A 161 16.33 -12.46 -5.33
N ASP A 162 17.60 -12.11 -5.12
CA ASP A 162 18.49 -12.79 -4.16
C ASP A 162 18.52 -12.10 -2.77
N GLY A 163 18.08 -10.85 -2.69
CA GLY A 163 18.03 -10.09 -1.44
C GLY A 163 17.30 -8.75 -1.56
N ILE A 164 17.18 -8.04 -0.44
CA ILE A 164 16.50 -6.74 -0.34
C ILE A 164 17.51 -5.68 0.11
N LEU A 165 17.63 -4.59 -0.66
CA LEU A 165 18.35 -3.40 -0.24
C LEU A 165 17.35 -2.38 0.35
N GLY A 166 17.34 -2.23 1.66
CA GLY A 166 16.50 -1.26 2.34
C GLY A 166 16.96 0.18 2.10
N LEU A 167 16.18 0.95 1.33
CA LEU A 167 16.34 2.41 1.16
C LEU A 167 15.41 3.22 2.08
N GLY A 168 14.72 2.50 2.97
CA GLY A 168 14.13 3.09 4.15
C GLY A 168 15.21 3.42 5.16
N PHE A 169 14.79 3.46 6.41
CA PHE A 169 15.47 4.34 7.31
C PHE A 169 15.79 3.69 8.70
N LYS A 170 16.66 4.29 9.53
CA LYS A 170 17.34 3.60 10.66
C LYS A 170 16.42 3.12 11.75
N GLU A 171 15.39 3.88 12.03
CA GLU A 171 14.43 3.65 13.09
C GLU A 171 13.64 2.35 12.85
N ILE A 172 13.51 1.92 11.60
CA ILE A 172 12.88 0.64 11.21
C ILE A 172 13.92 -0.47 10.91
N SER A 173 15.21 -0.21 11.17
CA SER A 173 16.28 -1.19 10.96
C SER A 173 16.43 -2.11 12.16
N VAL A 174 16.29 -3.42 11.93
CA VAL A 174 16.55 -4.44 12.95
C VAL A 174 18.00 -4.32 13.45
N GLY A 175 18.17 -4.30 14.78
CA GLY A 175 19.48 -4.23 15.41
C GLY A 175 20.13 -2.84 15.44
N ALA A 176 19.40 -1.78 15.04
CA ALA A 176 19.89 -0.40 14.96
C ALA A 176 21.16 -0.24 14.11
N VAL A 177 21.31 -1.11 13.10
CA VAL A 177 22.25 -0.89 12.00
C VAL A 177 21.86 0.41 11.30
N VAL A 178 22.82 1.13 10.73
CA VAL A 178 22.54 2.35 9.96
C VAL A 178 22.17 1.93 8.53
N PRO A 179 20.88 1.83 8.16
CA PRO A 179 20.49 1.92 6.76
C PRO A 179 20.77 3.36 6.31
N VAL A 180 20.61 3.60 5.02
CA VAL A 180 21.13 4.82 4.41
C VAL A 180 20.46 6.11 4.97
N TRP A 181 19.29 6.05 5.65
CA TRP A 181 18.45 7.24 5.93
C TRP A 181 17.59 7.20 7.31
N LYS A 182 16.65 8.15 7.69
CA LYS A 182 15.59 8.22 8.84
C LYS A 182 13.98 7.97 8.69
N GLY A 183 13.29 7.03 9.38
CA GLY A 183 11.81 6.72 9.38
C GLY A 183 11.08 5.76 8.36
N TYR A 184 9.91 6.17 7.85
CA TYR A 184 9.30 5.70 6.59
C TYR A 184 9.21 6.90 5.64
N TRP A 185 9.23 6.70 4.31
CA TRP A 185 9.00 7.80 3.34
C TRP A 185 7.51 8.18 3.29
N GLN A 186 7.01 8.59 4.45
CA GLN A 186 5.62 8.90 4.75
C GLN A 186 5.38 10.41 4.61
N PHE A 187 4.25 10.77 4.01
CA PHE A 187 3.83 12.15 3.81
C PHE A 187 2.32 12.30 3.97
N GLY A 188 1.87 13.54 4.17
CA GLY A 188 0.44 13.86 4.20
C GLY A 188 -0.19 13.74 2.82
N MET A 189 -1.30 13.04 2.75
CA MET A 189 -2.13 12.87 1.56
C MET A 189 -3.53 13.43 1.85
N GLY A 190 -4.12 14.09 0.87
CA GLY A 190 -5.52 14.48 0.91
C GLY A 190 -6.43 13.37 0.42
N ASP A 191 -7.54 13.78 -0.17
CA ASP A 191 -8.60 12.87 -0.59
C ASP A 191 -8.22 11.99 -1.80
N VAL A 192 -8.89 10.85 -1.89
CA VAL A 192 -8.89 9.95 -3.05
C VAL A 192 -10.18 10.16 -3.84
N LEU A 193 -10.04 10.36 -5.14
CA LEU A 193 -11.14 10.64 -6.05
C LEU A 193 -11.35 9.48 -7.03
N ILE A 194 -12.59 9.09 -7.26
CA ILE A 194 -12.99 8.10 -8.26
C ILE A 194 -13.81 8.81 -9.33
N GLY A 195 -13.30 8.90 -10.55
CA GLY A 195 -13.96 9.63 -11.64
C GLY A 195 -14.19 11.11 -11.29
N GLY A 196 -13.26 11.70 -10.53
CA GLY A 196 -13.34 13.09 -10.05
C GLY A 196 -14.22 13.31 -8.81
N LYS A 197 -14.89 12.28 -8.29
CA LYS A 197 -15.75 12.37 -7.09
C LYS A 197 -15.01 11.91 -5.83
N SER A 198 -15.21 12.62 -4.73
CA SER A 198 -14.63 12.30 -3.42
C SER A 198 -15.08 10.94 -2.91
N THR A 199 -14.18 10.20 -2.27
CA THR A 199 -14.51 8.97 -1.52
C THR A 199 -14.92 9.26 -0.07
N GLY A 200 -14.77 10.50 0.39
CA GLY A 200 -15.15 10.99 1.72
C GLY A 200 -14.18 10.60 2.83
N PHE A 201 -13.63 9.38 2.78
CA PHE A 201 -12.84 8.81 3.86
C PHE A 201 -11.52 9.55 4.11
N CYS A 202 -10.77 9.91 3.07
CA CYS A 202 -9.50 10.66 3.20
C CYS A 202 -9.70 12.19 3.06
N ALA A 203 -10.93 12.70 3.14
CA ALA A 203 -11.21 14.13 2.94
C ALA A 203 -10.58 15.03 4.02
N SER A 204 -10.50 14.53 5.26
CA SER A 204 -9.80 15.18 6.39
C SER A 204 -8.29 14.94 6.39
N GLY A 205 -7.78 14.19 5.40
CA GLY A 205 -6.39 13.80 5.29
C GLY A 205 -6.15 12.35 5.68
N CYS A 206 -5.29 11.70 4.91
CA CYS A 206 -4.69 10.41 5.17
C CYS A 206 -3.17 10.56 5.17
N ALA A 207 -2.44 9.58 5.67
CA ALA A 207 -1.02 9.47 5.38
C ALA A 207 -0.80 8.62 4.11
N ALA A 208 0.36 8.74 3.49
CA ALA A 208 0.80 7.83 2.43
C ALA A 208 2.30 7.55 2.54
N ILE A 209 2.74 6.36 2.16
CA ILE A 209 4.14 5.97 1.99
C ILE A 209 4.40 5.72 0.51
N ALA A 210 5.48 6.27 -0.03
CA ALA A 210 6.02 5.83 -1.31
C ALA A 210 6.95 4.63 -1.08
N ASP A 211 6.58 3.46 -1.60
CA ASP A 211 7.29 2.20 -1.35
C ASP A 211 7.60 1.47 -2.66
N SER A 212 8.82 1.63 -3.15
CA SER A 212 9.31 0.92 -4.34
C SER A 212 9.47 -0.60 -4.15
N GLY A 213 9.26 -1.12 -2.93
CA GLY A 213 9.31 -2.55 -2.62
C GLY A 213 8.00 -3.29 -2.88
N THR A 214 6.93 -2.61 -3.29
CA THR A 214 5.61 -3.18 -3.60
C THR A 214 5.09 -2.64 -4.92
N SER A 215 4.33 -3.43 -5.68
CA SER A 215 3.66 -2.91 -6.88
C SER A 215 2.28 -2.34 -6.64
N LEU A 216 1.50 -2.98 -5.76
CA LEU A 216 0.10 -2.65 -5.58
C LEU A 216 -0.07 -1.33 -4.81
N LEU A 217 -1.23 -0.72 -5.00
CA LEU A 217 -1.73 0.38 -4.19
C LEU A 217 -2.47 -0.21 -3.00
N THR A 218 -1.96 0.01 -1.80
CA THR A 218 -2.60 -0.48 -0.57
C THR A 218 -3.30 0.68 0.12
N GLY A 219 -4.56 0.51 0.53
CA GLY A 219 -5.29 1.56 1.24
C GLY A 219 -6.49 1.06 2.05
N PRO A 220 -7.22 1.97 2.70
CA PRO A 220 -8.34 1.64 3.58
C PRO A 220 -9.45 0.87 2.86
N THR A 221 -9.97 -0.17 3.49
CA THR A 221 -11.06 -1.02 2.99
C THR A 221 -12.27 -0.20 2.53
N ALA A 222 -12.60 0.86 3.26
CA ALA A 222 -13.69 1.79 2.95
C ALA A 222 -13.54 2.46 1.57
N ILE A 223 -12.32 2.72 1.11
CA ILE A 223 -12.06 3.32 -0.22
C ILE A 223 -11.95 2.23 -1.28
N ILE A 224 -11.21 1.16 -0.98
CA ILE A 224 -10.98 0.05 -1.93
C ILE A 224 -12.31 -0.61 -2.34
N THR A 225 -13.28 -0.69 -1.43
CA THR A 225 -14.64 -1.21 -1.73
C THR A 225 -15.37 -0.32 -2.75
N GLN A 226 -15.28 1.00 -2.62
CA GLN A 226 -15.85 1.95 -3.60
C GLN A 226 -15.15 1.84 -4.95
N ILE A 227 -13.82 1.67 -4.95
CA ILE A 227 -13.05 1.42 -6.17
C ILE A 227 -13.52 0.13 -6.84
N ASN A 228 -13.61 -0.98 -6.09
CA ASN A 228 -14.05 -2.27 -6.59
C ASN A 228 -15.45 -2.21 -7.23
N GLU A 229 -16.39 -1.49 -6.62
CA GLU A 229 -17.70 -1.26 -7.24
C GLU A 229 -17.59 -0.50 -8.57
N LYS A 230 -16.83 0.60 -8.61
CA LYS A 230 -16.73 1.45 -9.81
C LYS A 230 -15.96 0.84 -10.97
N ILE A 231 -14.97 0.00 -10.69
CA ILE A 231 -14.20 -0.72 -11.72
C ILE A 231 -14.79 -2.10 -12.04
N GLY A 232 -15.86 -2.50 -11.32
CA GLY A 232 -16.51 -3.80 -11.51
C GLY A 232 -15.67 -4.99 -11.02
N ALA A 233 -14.77 -4.77 -10.07
CA ALA A 233 -13.92 -5.82 -9.53
C ALA A 233 -14.69 -6.81 -8.66
N ALA A 234 -14.26 -8.07 -8.68
CA ALA A 234 -14.76 -9.08 -7.77
C ALA A 234 -14.47 -8.71 -6.31
N GLY A 235 -15.45 -8.97 -5.45
CA GLY A 235 -15.37 -8.79 -4.01
C GLY A 235 -16.10 -9.90 -3.26
N VAL A 236 -16.09 -9.83 -1.94
CA VAL A 236 -16.77 -10.74 -1.03
C VAL A 236 -17.99 -10.06 -0.43
N VAL A 237 -19.02 -10.87 -0.16
CA VAL A 237 -20.22 -10.38 0.52
C VAL A 237 -19.99 -10.39 2.02
N SER A 238 -20.10 -9.23 2.67
CA SER A 238 -20.10 -9.15 4.14
C SER A 238 -21.53 -9.17 4.66
N GLN A 239 -21.85 -10.19 5.45
CA GLN A 239 -23.15 -10.30 6.11
C GLN A 239 -23.32 -9.22 7.18
N GLU A 240 -22.21 -8.82 7.79
CA GLU A 240 -22.13 -7.78 8.79
C GLU A 240 -22.53 -6.43 8.20
N CYS A 241 -21.90 -6.06 7.08
CA CYS A 241 -22.26 -4.87 6.32
C CYS A 241 -23.73 -4.89 5.90
N LYS A 242 -24.21 -6.00 5.34
CA LYS A 242 -25.63 -6.16 4.95
C LYS A 242 -26.58 -5.98 6.15
N ALA A 243 -26.23 -6.53 7.31
CA ALA A 243 -27.03 -6.39 8.53
C ALA A 243 -27.07 -4.94 9.02
N VAL A 244 -25.93 -4.25 9.05
CA VAL A 244 -25.85 -2.83 9.40
C VAL A 244 -26.73 -1.99 8.47
N VAL A 245 -26.60 -2.16 7.16
CA VAL A 245 -27.37 -1.37 6.18
C VAL A 245 -28.86 -1.62 6.31
N SER A 246 -29.28 -2.88 6.42
CA SER A 246 -30.70 -3.25 6.48
C SER A 246 -31.37 -2.88 7.80
N GLN A 247 -30.67 -2.99 8.94
CA GLN A 247 -31.27 -2.76 10.26
C GLN A 247 -31.06 -1.33 10.77
N TYR A 248 -29.92 -0.71 10.46
CA TYR A 248 -29.51 0.57 11.02
C TYR A 248 -29.37 1.69 9.98
N GLY A 249 -29.35 1.37 8.67
CA GLY A 249 -29.09 2.34 7.61
C GLY A 249 -29.98 3.59 7.67
N GLN A 250 -31.28 3.41 7.86
CA GLN A 250 -32.21 4.55 7.97
C GLN A 250 -31.91 5.41 9.22
N ARG A 251 -31.63 4.78 10.37
CA ARG A 251 -31.28 5.50 11.60
C ARG A 251 -29.97 6.29 11.44
N ILE A 252 -29.00 5.72 10.74
CA ILE A 252 -27.73 6.40 10.45
C ILE A 252 -27.99 7.64 9.58
N ILE A 253 -28.81 7.50 8.52
CA ILE A 253 -29.22 8.63 7.68
C ILE A 253 -29.91 9.71 8.50
N ASP A 254 -30.89 9.33 9.32
CA ASP A 254 -31.64 10.27 10.15
C ASP A 254 -30.74 11.03 11.13
N GLN A 255 -29.77 10.35 11.75
CA GLN A 255 -28.78 10.99 12.62
C GLN A 255 -27.83 11.94 11.88
N LEU A 256 -27.37 11.57 10.67
CA LEU A 256 -26.56 12.44 9.82
C LEU A 256 -27.34 13.69 9.39
N LEU A 257 -28.61 13.55 9.03
CA LEU A 257 -29.48 14.67 8.68
C LEU A 257 -29.85 15.55 9.88
N ALA A 258 -29.84 14.98 11.08
CA ALA A 258 -29.96 15.72 12.34
C ALA A 258 -28.64 16.37 12.80
N GLU A 259 -27.63 16.45 11.92
CA GLU A 259 -26.31 17.05 12.18
C GLU A 259 -25.56 16.40 13.35
N THR A 260 -25.82 15.11 13.61
CA THR A 260 -25.04 14.35 14.59
C THR A 260 -23.62 14.17 14.08
N HIS A 261 -22.63 14.38 14.94
CA HIS A 261 -21.23 14.18 14.57
C HIS A 261 -21.00 12.71 14.15
N PRO A 262 -20.48 12.43 12.92
CA PRO A 262 -20.37 11.08 12.38
C PRO A 262 -19.72 10.04 13.32
N ALA A 263 -18.65 10.43 14.04
CA ALA A 263 -17.94 9.58 14.98
C ALA A 263 -18.80 9.05 16.15
N LYS A 264 -19.92 9.72 16.47
CA LYS A 264 -20.81 9.33 17.58
C LYS A 264 -22.00 8.49 17.14
N ILE A 265 -22.21 8.29 15.84
CA ILE A 265 -23.41 7.65 15.34
C ILE A 265 -23.43 6.17 15.71
N CYS A 266 -22.31 5.46 15.50
CA CYS A 266 -22.26 4.03 15.74
C CYS A 266 -22.37 3.64 17.22
N SER A 267 -21.90 4.49 18.13
CA SER A 267 -22.16 4.34 19.56
C SER A 267 -23.60 4.71 19.93
N SER A 268 -24.16 5.75 19.33
CA SER A 268 -25.55 6.17 19.56
C SER A 268 -26.57 5.13 19.10
N VAL A 269 -26.28 4.37 18.04
CA VAL A 269 -27.12 3.24 17.60
C VAL A 269 -26.82 1.93 18.34
N GLY A 270 -25.84 1.92 19.25
CA GLY A 270 -25.50 0.79 20.10
C GLY A 270 -24.62 -0.28 19.46
N LEU A 271 -23.98 0.01 18.31
CA LEU A 271 -23.09 -0.93 17.62
C LEU A 271 -21.63 -0.80 18.06
N CYS A 272 -21.23 0.35 18.61
CA CYS A 272 -19.90 0.59 19.16
C CYS A 272 -19.97 0.96 20.64
N THR A 273 -18.97 0.57 21.42
CA THR A 273 -18.88 0.87 22.87
C THR A 273 -18.35 2.27 23.18
N PHE A 274 -17.58 2.88 22.26
CA PHE A 274 -16.92 4.17 22.47
C PHE A 274 -17.38 5.21 21.44
N ASP A 275 -17.33 6.50 21.80
CA ASP A 275 -17.88 7.63 21.03
C ASP A 275 -16.88 8.29 20.06
N GLY A 276 -15.88 7.54 19.61
CA GLY A 276 -14.89 8.01 18.63
C GLY A 276 -13.94 9.10 19.12
N ALA A 277 -13.97 9.47 20.41
CA ALA A 277 -13.02 10.42 21.01
C ALA A 277 -11.59 9.83 21.16
N HIS A 278 -11.47 8.51 21.00
CA HIS A 278 -10.21 7.81 20.75
C HIS A 278 -10.33 7.19 19.35
N GLY A 279 -9.50 7.65 18.41
CA GLY A 279 -9.51 7.12 17.04
C GLY A 279 -9.41 5.60 17.04
N PHE A 280 -10.17 4.94 16.16
CA PHE A 280 -10.15 3.50 15.82
C PHE A 280 -9.29 2.69 16.78
N SER A 281 -9.86 2.37 17.94
CA SER A 281 -9.21 1.44 18.88
C SER A 281 -9.40 0.05 18.31
N GLY A 282 -8.42 -0.41 17.53
CA GLY A 282 -8.10 -1.83 17.56
C GLY A 282 -7.86 -2.20 19.03
N ALA A 283 -8.61 -3.20 19.50
CA ALA A 283 -8.43 -3.88 20.79
C ALA A 283 -7.97 -3.01 21.98
N GLY A 284 -8.93 -2.38 22.66
CA GLY A 284 -8.68 -1.78 23.98
C GLY A 284 -8.33 -2.85 25.03
N ILE A 285 -7.09 -2.77 25.53
CA ILE A 285 -6.62 -3.07 26.90
C ILE A 285 -7.67 -3.74 27.81
N ARG A 286 -7.41 -4.99 28.22
CA ARG A 286 -8.13 -5.66 29.31
C ARG A 286 -8.12 -4.78 30.57
N SER A 287 -9.30 -4.26 30.93
CA SER A 287 -9.58 -3.86 32.30
C SER A 287 -9.56 -5.11 33.17
N VAL A 288 -8.69 -5.16 34.17
CA VAL A 288 -8.43 -6.33 35.02
C VAL A 288 -9.49 -6.51 36.12
N VAL A 289 -10.75 -6.22 35.80
CA VAL A 289 -11.90 -6.35 36.70
C VAL A 289 -13.15 -6.69 35.89
N ASP A 290 -13.19 -7.91 35.35
CA ASP A 290 -14.30 -8.86 35.55
C ASP A 290 -13.95 -10.17 34.82
N ASP A 291 -13.39 -11.12 35.57
CA ASP A 291 -13.23 -12.50 35.13
C ASP A 291 -14.60 -13.18 35.14
N GLY A 292 -15.22 -13.32 33.96
CA GLY A 292 -16.33 -14.26 33.79
C GLY A 292 -17.27 -13.97 32.64
N VAL A 293 -17.23 -14.89 31.66
CA VAL A 293 -18.32 -15.20 30.70
C VAL A 293 -18.29 -14.45 29.35
N GLY A 294 -17.82 -15.14 28.29
CA GLY A 294 -18.32 -14.96 26.91
C GLY A 294 -17.33 -14.53 25.80
N GLU A 295 -16.32 -15.35 25.48
CA GLU A 295 -15.32 -15.06 24.42
C GLU A 295 -15.86 -14.96 22.97
N SER A 296 -17.12 -15.30 22.69
CA SER A 296 -17.67 -15.29 21.31
C SER A 296 -18.43 -14.01 20.91
N ASN A 297 -18.93 -13.22 21.87
CA ASN A 297 -19.77 -12.05 21.58
C ASN A 297 -18.96 -10.77 21.32
N GLY A 298 -17.71 -10.70 21.76
CA GLY A 298 -16.85 -9.52 21.59
C GLY A 298 -16.44 -9.28 20.13
N LEU A 299 -15.95 -10.31 19.45
CA LEU A 299 -15.46 -10.23 18.07
C LEU A 299 -16.59 -9.89 17.07
N PHE A 300 -17.78 -10.45 17.30
CA PHE A 300 -18.97 -10.16 16.49
C PHE A 300 -19.40 -8.69 16.63
N ASN A 301 -19.33 -8.14 17.84
CA ASN A 301 -19.64 -6.73 18.09
C ASN A 301 -18.61 -5.78 17.47
N GLU A 302 -17.34 -6.16 17.43
CA GLU A 302 -16.28 -5.37 16.78
C GLU A 302 -16.45 -5.31 15.25
N ALA A 303 -16.76 -6.44 14.62
CA ALA A 303 -17.05 -6.49 13.18
C ALA A 303 -18.29 -5.66 12.81
N MET A 304 -19.34 -5.69 13.64
CA MET A 304 -20.52 -4.82 13.52
C MET A 304 -20.16 -3.34 13.66
N CYS A 305 -19.31 -2.99 14.62
CA CYS A 305 -18.86 -1.62 14.84
C CYS A 305 -18.09 -1.08 13.62
N ASN A 306 -17.09 -1.83 13.13
CA ASN A 306 -16.31 -1.44 11.95
C ASN A 306 -17.18 -1.31 10.68
N ALA A 307 -18.15 -2.21 10.50
CA ALA A 307 -19.12 -2.14 9.42
C ALA A 307 -20.02 -0.89 9.54
N CYS A 308 -20.42 -0.52 10.76
CA CYS A 308 -21.16 0.71 11.02
C CYS A 308 -20.34 1.96 10.68
N GLU A 309 -19.11 2.07 11.18
CA GLU A 309 -18.28 3.26 10.95
C GLU A 309 -18.01 3.46 9.46
N THR A 310 -17.75 2.36 8.74
CA THR A 310 -17.60 2.36 7.29
C THR A 310 -18.90 2.79 6.60
N ALA A 311 -20.06 2.27 7.03
CA ALA A 311 -21.36 2.66 6.49
C ALA A 311 -21.68 4.13 6.72
N VAL A 312 -21.35 4.69 7.89
CA VAL A 312 -21.53 6.13 8.19
C VAL A 312 -20.76 6.98 7.19
N VAL A 313 -19.49 6.65 6.91
CA VAL A 313 -18.67 7.39 5.93
C VAL A 313 -19.27 7.29 4.53
N TRP A 314 -19.70 6.11 4.11
CA TRP A 314 -20.32 5.93 2.79
C TRP A 314 -21.65 6.68 2.67
N ILE A 315 -22.52 6.62 3.68
CA ILE A 315 -23.80 7.36 3.71
C ILE A 315 -23.51 8.85 3.63
N GLN A 316 -22.63 9.36 4.50
CA GLN A 316 -22.29 10.77 4.54
C GLN A 316 -21.75 11.25 3.19
N ASN A 317 -20.88 10.47 2.55
CA ASN A 317 -20.35 10.81 1.24
C ASN A 317 -21.43 10.86 0.14
N GLN A 318 -22.37 9.91 0.13
CA GLN A 318 -23.47 9.93 -0.84
C GLN A 318 -24.46 11.06 -0.59
N LEU A 319 -24.76 11.38 0.68
CA LEU A 319 -25.59 12.53 1.04
C LEU A 319 -24.93 13.85 0.62
N ALA A 320 -23.61 13.99 0.81
CA ALA A 320 -22.85 15.14 0.33
C ALA A 320 -22.86 15.29 -1.21
N GLN A 321 -23.16 14.21 -1.93
CA GLN A 321 -23.38 14.20 -3.38
C GLN A 321 -24.85 14.38 -3.78
N ASN A 322 -25.70 14.88 -2.87
CA ASN A 322 -27.12 15.16 -3.08
C ASN A 322 -27.93 13.94 -3.57
N GLN A 323 -27.59 12.73 -3.14
CA GLN A 323 -28.36 11.52 -3.43
C GLN A 323 -29.58 11.38 -2.50
N THR A 324 -30.64 10.71 -2.98
CA THR A 324 -31.83 10.41 -2.15
C THR A 324 -31.57 9.23 -1.20
N GLN A 325 -32.27 9.18 -0.07
CA GLN A 325 -32.06 8.17 0.97
C GLN A 325 -32.15 6.72 0.43
N ASP A 326 -33.16 6.42 -0.39
CA ASP A 326 -33.33 5.10 -1.00
C ASP A 326 -32.15 4.71 -1.91
N VAL A 327 -31.67 5.67 -2.72
CA VAL A 327 -30.51 5.46 -3.60
C VAL A 327 -29.25 5.24 -2.77
N VAL A 328 -29.08 5.98 -1.67
CA VAL A 328 -27.96 5.79 -0.74
C VAL A 328 -27.96 4.39 -0.14
N LEU A 329 -29.07 3.94 0.44
CA LEU A 329 -29.15 2.61 1.04
C LEU A 329 -28.95 1.49 0.02
N GLN A 330 -29.51 1.63 -1.18
CA GLN A 330 -29.30 0.67 -2.27
C GLN A 330 -27.82 0.61 -2.69
N TYR A 331 -27.17 1.76 -2.85
CA TYR A 331 -25.77 1.84 -3.24
C TYR A 331 -24.86 1.19 -2.19
N ILE A 332 -25.09 1.49 -0.92
CA ILE A 332 -24.27 0.93 0.16
C ILE A 332 -24.49 -0.56 0.31
N ASN A 333 -25.72 -1.02 0.12
CA ASN A 333 -26.01 -2.45 0.03
C ASN A 333 -25.21 -3.11 -1.12
N GLN A 334 -25.00 -2.45 -2.26
CA GLN A 334 -24.13 -2.95 -3.33
C GLN A 334 -22.65 -2.95 -2.90
N LEU A 335 -22.18 -1.94 -2.17
CA LEU A 335 -20.83 -1.91 -1.62
C LEU A 335 -20.57 -3.11 -0.70
N CYS A 336 -21.56 -3.53 0.09
CA CYS A 336 -21.47 -4.73 0.94
C CYS A 336 -21.23 -6.05 0.16
N GLU A 337 -21.38 -6.06 -1.17
CA GLU A 337 -21.09 -7.21 -2.05
C GLU A 337 -19.71 -7.10 -2.72
N ARG A 338 -19.03 -5.97 -2.54
CA ARG A 338 -17.79 -5.60 -3.20
C ARG A 338 -16.63 -5.41 -2.23
N LEU A 339 -16.79 -5.86 -0.98
CA LEU A 339 -15.69 -5.78 -0.02
C LEU A 339 -14.47 -6.51 -0.60
N PRO A 340 -13.27 -5.96 -0.42
CA PRO A 340 -12.05 -6.61 -0.85
C PRO A 340 -11.97 -7.97 -0.18
N SER A 341 -11.67 -9.01 -0.97
CA SER A 341 -11.40 -10.32 -0.40
C SER A 341 -10.15 -10.22 0.46
N PRO A 342 -10.18 -10.59 1.76
CA PRO A 342 -8.99 -10.58 2.60
C PRO A 342 -7.90 -11.51 2.05
N MET A 343 -8.31 -12.46 1.18
CA MET A 343 -7.45 -13.53 0.69
C MET A 343 -7.34 -13.61 -0.84
N GLY A 344 -7.99 -12.72 -1.59
CA GLY A 344 -8.14 -12.86 -3.04
C GLY A 344 -7.72 -11.62 -3.83
N GLU A 345 -7.30 -11.85 -5.06
CA GLU A 345 -7.15 -10.79 -6.06
C GLU A 345 -8.53 -10.33 -6.52
N SER A 346 -8.73 -9.02 -6.65
CA SER A 346 -9.97 -8.46 -7.18
C SER A 346 -9.92 -8.46 -8.71
N SER A 347 -10.34 -9.58 -9.30
CA SER A 347 -10.41 -9.73 -10.76
C SER A 347 -11.41 -8.77 -11.39
N VAL A 348 -11.09 -8.27 -12.58
CA VAL A 348 -11.94 -7.37 -13.37
C VAL A 348 -12.10 -7.91 -14.79
N ASP A 349 -13.16 -7.50 -15.47
CA ASP A 349 -13.34 -7.78 -16.89
C ASP A 349 -12.39 -6.93 -17.74
N CYS A 350 -11.43 -7.60 -18.41
CA CYS A 350 -10.46 -6.95 -19.30
C CYS A 350 -11.10 -6.11 -20.40
N SER A 351 -12.30 -6.46 -20.87
CA SER A 351 -12.98 -5.71 -21.94
C SER A 351 -13.49 -4.34 -21.49
N ARG A 352 -13.64 -4.15 -20.17
CA ARG A 352 -14.20 -2.93 -19.58
C ARG A 352 -13.16 -1.91 -19.15
N VAL A 353 -11.87 -2.23 -19.23
CA VAL A 353 -10.76 -1.36 -18.74
C VAL A 353 -10.87 0.05 -19.28
N ALA A 354 -11.03 0.21 -20.59
CA ALA A 354 -11.12 1.53 -21.23
C ALA A 354 -12.34 2.38 -20.79
N SER A 355 -13.32 1.78 -20.10
CA SER A 355 -14.52 2.46 -19.58
C SER A 355 -14.46 2.75 -18.08
N MET A 356 -13.42 2.28 -17.39
CA MET A 356 -13.28 2.48 -15.96
C MET A 356 -12.91 3.95 -15.66
N PRO A 357 -13.24 4.46 -14.47
CA PRO A 357 -12.91 5.84 -14.13
C PRO A 357 -11.43 6.02 -13.81
N ASP A 358 -10.90 7.23 -14.04
CA ASP A 358 -9.61 7.62 -13.47
C ASP A 358 -9.68 7.64 -11.93
N ILE A 359 -8.62 7.18 -11.27
CA ILE A 359 -8.47 7.26 -9.80
C ILE A 359 -7.41 8.30 -9.49
N ALA A 360 -7.72 9.31 -8.69
CA ALA A 360 -6.79 10.39 -8.39
C ALA A 360 -6.50 10.55 -6.89
N PHE A 361 -5.22 10.73 -6.57
CA PHE A 361 -4.75 11.00 -5.20
C PHE A 361 -4.43 12.49 -5.05
N THR A 362 -4.88 13.10 -3.97
CA THR A 362 -4.54 14.50 -3.69
C THR A 362 -3.26 14.56 -2.85
N ILE A 363 -2.17 15.12 -3.38
CA ILE A 363 -0.88 15.24 -2.69
C ILE A 363 -0.38 16.67 -2.84
N GLY A 364 -0.09 17.35 -1.73
CA GLY A 364 0.37 18.76 -1.76
C GLY A 364 -0.59 19.71 -2.49
N GLY A 365 -1.90 19.47 -2.40
CA GLY A 365 -2.94 20.26 -3.08
C GLY A 365 -3.09 19.99 -4.58
N ARG A 366 -2.32 19.05 -5.15
CA ARG A 366 -2.41 18.64 -6.56
C ARG A 366 -3.04 17.25 -6.70
N LYS A 367 -3.71 17.01 -7.82
CA LYS A 367 -4.34 15.72 -8.13
C LYS A 367 -3.41 14.90 -9.03
N PHE A 368 -3.08 13.70 -8.58
CA PHE A 368 -2.28 12.71 -9.30
C PHE A 368 -3.21 11.59 -9.76
N ALA A 369 -3.70 11.69 -11.00
CA ALA A 369 -4.64 10.75 -11.61
C ALA A 369 -3.93 9.53 -12.23
N LEU A 370 -4.49 8.35 -12.04
CA LEU A 370 -4.12 7.12 -12.71
C LEU A 370 -5.25 6.72 -13.65
N LYS A 371 -4.90 6.47 -14.90
CA LYS A 371 -5.81 5.93 -15.91
C LYS A 371 -6.05 4.43 -15.67
N PRO A 372 -7.16 3.87 -16.16
CA PRO A 372 -7.45 2.45 -16.05
C PRO A 372 -6.32 1.52 -16.47
N GLU A 373 -5.61 1.86 -17.55
CA GLU A 373 -4.51 1.04 -18.06
C GLU A 373 -3.29 1.04 -17.14
N GLN A 374 -3.19 2.01 -16.23
CA GLN A 374 -2.09 2.14 -15.27
C GLN A 374 -2.35 1.36 -13.98
N TYR A 375 -3.61 1.32 -13.51
CA TYR A 375 -3.96 0.66 -12.25
C TYR A 375 -4.57 -0.74 -12.43
N ILE A 376 -4.88 -1.18 -13.65
CA ILE A 376 -5.29 -2.57 -13.91
C ILE A 376 -4.09 -3.38 -14.40
N LEU A 377 -3.80 -4.47 -13.68
CA LEU A 377 -2.73 -5.40 -14.02
C LEU A 377 -3.26 -6.49 -14.95
N LYS A 378 -2.63 -6.66 -16.11
CA LYS A 378 -2.92 -7.74 -17.05
C LYS A 378 -1.89 -8.85 -16.88
N VAL A 379 -2.34 -10.04 -16.47
CA VAL A 379 -1.49 -11.22 -16.28
C VAL A 379 -1.81 -12.26 -17.34
N GLY A 380 -0.78 -12.78 -17.99
CA GLY A 380 -0.90 -13.70 -19.14
C GLY A 380 -1.09 -12.98 -20.48
N GLU A 381 -1.20 -13.77 -21.55
CA GLU A 381 -1.23 -13.28 -22.93
C GLU A 381 -2.48 -13.74 -23.70
N GLY A 382 -2.85 -12.98 -24.74
CA GLY A 382 -3.96 -13.31 -25.63
C GLY A 382 -5.33 -13.32 -24.93
N HIS A 383 -6.21 -14.22 -25.38
CA HIS A 383 -7.59 -14.33 -24.89
C HIS A 383 -7.72 -14.94 -23.48
N ALA A 384 -6.65 -15.56 -22.97
CA ALA A 384 -6.61 -16.12 -21.63
C ALA A 384 -6.05 -15.12 -20.58
N ALA A 385 -5.73 -13.90 -21.00
CA ALA A 385 -5.23 -12.88 -20.10
C ALA A 385 -6.28 -12.51 -19.04
N GLN A 386 -5.84 -12.46 -17.79
CA GLN A 386 -6.65 -12.07 -16.64
C GLN A 386 -6.32 -10.63 -16.28
N CYS A 387 -7.34 -9.84 -15.94
CA CYS A 387 -7.16 -8.47 -15.47
C CYS A 387 -7.50 -8.40 -13.98
N ILE A 388 -6.64 -7.74 -13.23
CA ILE A 388 -6.69 -7.67 -11.77
C ILE A 388 -6.59 -6.21 -11.36
N SER A 389 -7.39 -5.83 -10.38
CA SER A 389 -7.28 -4.54 -9.73
C SER A 389 -5.90 -4.39 -9.08
N GLY A 390 -5.20 -3.29 -9.39
CA GLY A 390 -3.95 -2.92 -8.74
C GLY A 390 -4.09 -2.45 -7.29
N PHE A 391 -5.30 -2.50 -6.74
CA PHE A 391 -5.65 -2.05 -5.40
C PHE A 391 -5.81 -3.22 -4.45
N THR A 392 -5.24 -3.11 -3.26
CA THR A 392 -5.39 -4.05 -2.16
C THR A 392 -5.81 -3.31 -0.90
N ALA A 393 -6.62 -3.95 -0.07
CA ALA A 393 -7.07 -3.36 1.17
C ALA A 393 -6.15 -3.71 2.35
N MET A 394 -5.98 -2.76 3.25
CA MET A 394 -5.30 -2.90 4.53
C MET A 394 -5.72 -1.74 5.42
N ASP A 395 -6.26 -2.03 6.58
CA ASP A 395 -6.71 -1.02 7.53
C ASP A 395 -5.65 -0.86 8.63
N ILE A 396 -4.83 0.18 8.50
CA ILE A 396 -3.80 0.52 9.49
C ILE A 396 -4.40 1.50 10.51
N PRO A 397 -4.45 1.16 11.81
CA PRO A 397 -5.06 2.01 12.81
C PRO A 397 -4.20 3.25 13.15
N PRO A 398 -4.80 4.28 13.79
CA PRO A 398 -4.07 5.37 14.41
C PRO A 398 -3.03 4.85 15.43
N PRO A 399 -1.90 5.56 15.65
CA PRO A 399 -1.57 6.90 15.14
C PRO A 399 -0.90 6.90 13.76
N ARG A 400 -0.64 5.72 13.15
CA ARG A 400 0.07 5.64 11.87
C ARG A 400 -0.85 5.74 10.65
N GLY A 401 -2.10 5.30 10.78
CA GLY A 401 -3.12 5.43 9.77
C GLY A 401 -4.25 6.40 10.14
N PRO A 402 -5.24 6.59 9.23
CA PRO A 402 -5.39 5.85 7.97
C PRO A 402 -4.26 6.16 6.97
N LEU A 403 -3.74 5.11 6.32
CA LEU A 403 -2.50 5.15 5.54
C LEU A 403 -2.70 4.51 4.16
N TRP A 404 -2.02 5.07 3.15
CA TRP A 404 -1.82 4.45 1.85
C TRP A 404 -0.38 4.00 1.63
N ILE A 405 -0.20 2.94 0.86
CA ILE A 405 1.12 2.55 0.32
C ILE A 405 1.04 2.69 -1.19
N LEU A 406 1.83 3.62 -1.73
CA LEU A 406 1.93 3.94 -3.15
C LEU A 406 3.13 3.20 -3.73
N GLY A 407 2.86 2.07 -4.40
CA GLY A 407 3.86 1.20 -5.02
C GLY A 407 4.18 1.53 -6.47
N ASP A 408 4.75 0.54 -7.19
CA ASP A 408 5.18 0.65 -8.58
C ASP A 408 4.09 1.14 -9.55
N ILE A 409 2.80 0.87 -9.27
CA ILE A 409 1.70 1.39 -10.08
C ILE A 409 1.69 2.92 -10.08
N PHE A 410 1.82 3.54 -8.91
CA PHE A 410 1.87 5.00 -8.78
C PHE A 410 3.23 5.53 -9.23
N MET A 411 4.32 4.95 -8.73
CA MET A 411 5.69 5.40 -9.02
C MET A 411 6.11 5.16 -10.48
N GLY A 412 5.45 4.24 -11.18
CA GLY A 412 5.63 4.02 -12.61
C GLY A 412 4.95 5.08 -13.47
N ALA A 413 3.83 5.64 -13.01
CA ALA A 413 3.17 6.77 -13.67
C ALA A 413 3.80 8.12 -13.29
N TYR A 414 4.37 8.20 -12.08
CA TYR A 414 4.93 9.42 -11.52
C TYR A 414 6.38 9.22 -11.09
N HIS A 415 7.29 9.89 -11.80
CA HIS A 415 8.69 10.00 -11.40
C HIS A 415 8.77 10.51 -9.95
N THR A 416 9.38 9.71 -9.09
CA THR A 416 9.42 9.94 -7.64
C THR A 416 10.85 10.30 -7.23
N VAL A 417 11.00 11.42 -6.52
CA VAL A 417 12.27 11.88 -5.93
C VAL A 417 12.17 11.76 -4.42
N PHE A 418 13.06 10.99 -3.83
CA PHE A 418 13.26 10.92 -2.38
C PHE A 418 14.40 11.88 -2.01
N ASP A 419 14.07 13.08 -1.56
CA ASP A 419 15.04 14.10 -1.18
C ASP A 419 15.34 13.98 0.33
N TYR A 420 16.46 13.32 0.63
CA TYR A 420 16.90 13.16 2.01
C TYR A 420 17.42 14.44 2.65
N GLY A 421 18.02 15.35 1.86
CA GLY A 421 18.58 16.59 2.40
C GLY A 421 17.51 17.44 3.06
N ASP A 422 16.35 17.52 2.42
CA ASP A 422 15.18 18.27 2.90
C ASP A 422 14.08 17.40 3.52
N LEU A 423 14.30 16.08 3.61
CA LEU A 423 13.32 15.09 4.12
C LEU A 423 11.94 15.21 3.46
N LYS A 424 11.90 15.27 2.13
CA LYS A 424 10.67 15.42 1.34
C LYS A 424 10.60 14.42 0.19
N VAL A 425 9.38 14.16 -0.28
CA VAL A 425 9.13 13.36 -1.49
C VAL A 425 8.50 14.26 -2.54
N GLY A 426 9.02 14.19 -3.76
CA GLY A 426 8.53 14.93 -4.92
C GLY A 426 8.03 13.99 -6.01
N PHE A 427 6.95 14.40 -6.69
CA PHE A 427 6.34 13.64 -7.78
C PHE A 427 6.19 14.51 -9.02
N ALA A 428 6.52 13.95 -10.18
CA ALA A 428 6.31 14.54 -11.50
C ALA A 428 5.79 13.46 -12.47
N GLU A 429 5.10 13.85 -13.54
CA GLU A 429 4.68 12.90 -14.59
C GLU A 429 5.92 12.19 -15.16
N ALA A 430 5.86 10.86 -15.26
CA ALA A 430 6.93 10.08 -15.90
C ALA A 430 6.94 10.35 -17.42
N ALA A 431 8.14 10.41 -18.00
CA ALA A 431 8.37 10.79 -19.40
C ALA A 431 7.99 9.70 -20.42
#